data_AF-A0A957NUK7-F1
#
_entry.id   AF-A0A957NUK7-F1
#
_cell.length_a   1.000
_cell.length_b   1.000
_cell.length_c   1.000
_cell.angle_alpha   90.00
_cell.angle_beta   90.00
_cell.angle_gamma   90.00
#
_symmetry.space_group_name_H-M   'P 1'
#
loop_
_entity.id
_entity.type
_entity.pdbx_description
1 polymer ?
#
loop_
_entity_poly.entity_id
_entity_poly.type
_entity_poly.pdbx_seq_one_letter_code
_entity_poly.pdbx_strand_id
1 'polypeptide(L)'
;PERNLSHNPIFQVLFGFHDSPMPALDLDGVTLDVTEALSSQSAKFDLVTVVVTHTGKNRKANITPEDDYITIIWEYSTDLFREETIGRMMRHYQFLLEGILADPDQRLLDLPLMTGPEKEQLLEVWNHTYRDYAHDKCIHHLFEAQAAQTPTATALVFQGQEVTYQQLNARANQLAHYLQSLGVGPEVLVGVCVERSVEMVIGMLAILKAGGAYLPLDPSYPSERVQFMLANAQPKLLLTQTDLNLNLPTDFTAILDLNKTLATVATIDSHNPQVNVTPTNLAYVLYTSGSTGQPKGVAIQHHGPMALVNWAQTVFTPSETSQVLATTSICFDLSVFELFVPLSSGGTVVLVEDALSLLSLPKEQEVTLINTVPSAMLELINANGVPSSVQVVNLAGEALQNKLVQQIYGQKTIQKVYNLYGPSEDTTYSTYVLTQAGAATEPSIGGPIDNTQAYILDHNYQPVPIGIPGQLYLGGSGLARGYLHHPALTAEKFIPNPFPNPQPESENYGARLYKTGDLARWLPDGAIEFMGRIDHQVKVR
;
A
#
# COMPACT_ATOMS: atom_id res chain seq x y z
N PRO A 1 9.46 28.71 23.24
CA PRO A 1 8.98 28.68 21.84
C PRO A 1 9.77 29.67 20.99
N GLU A 2 10.31 29.22 19.87
CA GLU A 2 10.96 30.07 18.87
C GLU A 2 9.89 30.97 18.23
N ARG A 3 10.17 32.27 18.07
CA ARG A 3 9.16 33.23 17.58
C ARG A 3 8.93 33.02 16.09
N ASN A 4 7.74 32.55 15.73
CA ASN A 4 7.28 32.45 14.35
C ASN A 4 6.24 33.54 14.06
N LEU A 5 6.41 34.28 12.96
CA LEU A 5 5.49 35.35 12.54
C LEU A 5 4.28 34.82 11.75
N SER A 6 4.26 33.53 11.40
CA SER A 6 3.17 32.88 10.65
C SER A 6 1.97 32.49 11.52
N HIS A 7 2.02 32.68 12.84
CA HIS A 7 0.92 32.35 13.75
C HIS A 7 0.87 33.32 14.93
N ASN A 8 -0.29 33.37 15.58
CA ASN A 8 -0.45 34.08 16.84
C ASN A 8 0.51 33.53 17.92
N PRO A 9 1.08 34.40 18.78
CA PRO A 9 2.26 34.06 19.59
C PRO A 9 1.99 33.07 20.73
N ILE A 10 0.73 32.86 21.14
CA ILE A 10 0.38 32.06 22.32
C ILE A 10 -0.64 30.97 21.98
N PHE A 11 -1.73 31.33 21.27
CA PHE A 11 -2.78 30.41 20.89
C PHE A 11 -3.35 30.78 19.51
N GLN A 12 -3.87 29.78 18.82
CA GLN A 12 -4.40 29.90 17.46
C GLN A 12 -5.92 29.77 17.40
N VAL A 13 -6.53 29.27 18.47
CA VAL A 13 -7.98 29.09 18.58
C VAL A 13 -8.51 29.91 19.74
N LEU A 14 -9.53 30.73 19.49
CA LEU A 14 -10.21 31.53 20.51
C LEU A 14 -11.64 30.99 20.73
N PHE A 15 -12.01 30.80 21.98
CA PHE A 15 -13.39 30.49 22.37
C PHE A 15 -13.98 31.66 23.16
N GLY A 16 -15.14 32.16 22.73
CA GLY A 16 -15.89 33.22 23.40
C GLY A 16 -17.27 32.72 23.83
N PHE A 17 -17.71 33.12 25.02
CA PHE A 17 -19.06 32.86 25.52
C PHE A 17 -19.69 34.18 25.96
N HIS A 18 -20.78 34.57 25.30
CA HIS A 18 -21.49 35.82 25.54
C HIS A 18 -22.89 35.52 26.10
N ASP A 19 -23.07 35.83 27.39
CA ASP A 19 -24.31 35.59 28.12
C ASP A 19 -25.22 36.83 28.16
N SER A 20 -25.24 37.65 27.11
CA SER A 20 -25.96 38.92 27.15
C SER A 20 -26.50 39.29 25.77
N PRO A 21 -27.83 39.25 25.57
CA PRO A 21 -28.43 39.89 24.40
C PRO A 21 -28.17 41.40 24.51
N MET A 22 -27.67 42.03 23.44
CA MET A 22 -27.79 43.48 23.35
C MET A 22 -29.29 43.80 23.32
N PRO A 23 -29.82 44.58 24.30
CA PRO A 23 -31.24 44.92 24.29
C PRO A 23 -31.55 45.72 23.02
N ALA A 24 -32.71 45.48 22.42
CA ALA A 24 -33.19 46.30 21.32
C ALA A 24 -33.23 47.76 21.78
N LEU A 25 -32.61 48.66 21.01
CA LEU A 25 -32.60 50.08 21.34
C LEU A 25 -33.91 50.67 20.81
N ASP A 26 -34.82 51.03 21.72
CA ASP A 26 -36.05 51.74 21.37
C ASP A 26 -35.76 53.24 21.27
N LEU A 27 -35.82 53.78 20.05
CA LEU A 27 -35.67 55.19 19.76
C LEU A 27 -37.04 55.74 19.30
N ASP A 28 -37.90 56.06 20.27
CA ASP A 28 -39.19 56.76 20.08
C ASP A 28 -39.95 56.34 18.81
N GLY A 29 -40.33 55.05 18.75
CA GLY A 29 -41.09 54.49 17.63
C GLY A 29 -40.26 53.79 16.54
N VAL A 30 -38.93 53.73 16.71
CA VAL A 30 -38.03 52.92 15.88
C VAL A 30 -37.27 51.93 16.77
N THR A 31 -37.51 50.64 16.56
CA THR A 31 -36.78 49.57 17.25
C THR A 31 -35.53 49.21 16.45
N LEU A 32 -34.35 49.45 17.02
CA LEU A 32 -33.07 48.98 16.48
C LEU A 32 -32.74 47.63 17.09
N ASP A 33 -32.73 46.60 16.24
CA ASP A 33 -32.28 45.26 16.60
C ASP A 33 -30.90 45.02 15.99
N VAL A 34 -29.90 44.65 16.81
CA VAL A 34 -28.56 44.30 16.32
C VAL A 34 -28.62 42.84 15.88
N THR A 35 -29.08 42.64 14.64
CA THR A 35 -29.40 41.31 14.12
C THR A 35 -28.19 40.49 13.70
N GLU A 36 -27.02 41.10 13.57
CA GLU A 36 -25.77 40.46 13.18
C GLU A 36 -24.58 41.18 13.83
N ALA A 37 -23.73 40.44 14.53
CA ALA A 37 -22.37 40.90 14.77
C ALA A 37 -21.74 41.14 13.39
N LEU A 38 -21.35 42.39 13.10
CA LEU A 38 -20.67 42.77 11.86
C LEU A 38 -19.63 41.68 11.53
N SER A 39 -19.84 40.96 10.43
CA SER A 39 -18.86 39.98 9.97
C SER A 39 -17.57 40.74 9.65
N SER A 40 -16.55 40.59 10.50
CA SER A 40 -15.22 40.98 10.09
C SER A 40 -14.87 40.13 8.88
N GLN A 41 -14.59 40.76 7.73
CA GLN A 41 -14.04 40.07 6.56
C GLN A 41 -12.59 39.60 6.79
N SER A 42 -12.10 39.62 8.03
CA SER A 42 -10.76 39.24 8.42
C SER A 42 -10.79 38.39 9.68
N ALA A 43 -10.18 37.20 9.60
CA ALA A 43 -9.99 36.32 10.74
C ALA A 43 -8.79 36.81 11.58
N LYS A 44 -9.00 37.03 12.88
CA LYS A 44 -7.90 37.47 13.79
C LYS A 44 -7.06 36.31 14.32
N PHE A 45 -7.63 35.11 14.29
CA PHE A 45 -7.04 33.85 14.71
C PHE A 45 -7.29 32.80 13.62
N ASP A 46 -6.65 31.64 13.74
CA ASP A 46 -6.86 30.55 12.78
C ASP A 46 -8.34 30.10 12.84
N LEU A 47 -8.88 29.99 14.06
CA LEU A 47 -10.29 29.70 14.31
C LEU A 47 -10.80 30.44 15.56
N VAL A 48 -11.99 31.02 15.47
CA VAL A 48 -12.71 31.63 16.59
C VAL A 48 -14.11 31.02 16.66
N THR A 49 -14.49 30.54 17.83
CA THR A 49 -15.84 30.05 18.11
C THR A 49 -16.47 30.93 19.17
N VAL A 50 -17.61 31.57 18.86
CA VAL A 50 -18.36 32.40 19.81
C VAL A 50 -19.74 31.80 20.04
N VAL A 51 -20.07 31.52 21.28
CA VAL A 51 -21.40 31.06 21.70
C VAL A 51 -22.18 32.25 22.25
N VAL A 52 -23.39 32.45 21.75
CA VAL A 52 -24.33 33.50 22.18
C VAL A 52 -25.61 32.83 22.67
N THR A 53 -26.03 33.15 23.88
CA THR A 53 -27.31 32.68 24.45
C THR A 53 -28.43 33.66 24.08
N HIS A 54 -29.61 33.12 23.75
CA HIS A 54 -30.80 33.90 23.45
C HIS A 54 -31.96 33.41 24.29
N THR A 55 -32.59 34.33 25.01
CA THR A 55 -33.87 34.08 25.70
C THR A 55 -35.03 34.35 24.76
N GLY A 56 -36.09 33.53 24.81
CA GLY A 56 -37.21 33.47 23.84
C GLY A 56 -38.04 34.73 23.50
N LYS A 57 -37.54 35.96 23.66
CA LYS A 57 -38.26 37.21 23.33
C LYS A 57 -37.80 37.93 22.06
N ASN A 58 -36.77 37.45 21.38
CA ASN A 58 -36.27 38.08 20.14
C ASN A 58 -36.20 37.03 19.03
N ARG A 59 -37.08 37.06 18.02
CA ARG A 59 -36.91 36.16 16.86
C ARG A 59 -37.20 36.73 15.48
N LYS A 60 -36.27 36.38 14.58
CA LYS A 60 -36.40 36.13 13.14
C LYS A 60 -37.44 35.01 12.86
N ALA A 61 -38.06 35.04 11.69
CA ALA A 61 -39.38 34.50 11.36
C ALA A 61 -39.64 32.96 11.38
N ASN A 62 -38.77 32.08 11.89
CA ASN A 62 -38.91 30.62 11.66
C ASN A 62 -38.72 29.70 12.87
N ILE A 63 -38.83 30.19 14.11
CA ILE A 63 -38.74 29.31 15.29
C ILE A 63 -39.74 29.75 16.36
N THR A 64 -40.32 28.80 17.09
CA THR A 64 -41.40 29.01 18.07
C THR A 64 -41.08 30.11 19.09
N PRO A 65 -42.02 31.01 19.43
CA PRO A 65 -41.75 32.19 20.27
C PRO A 65 -41.43 31.94 21.76
N GLU A 66 -41.14 30.72 22.19
CA GLU A 66 -40.96 30.38 23.61
C GLU A 66 -39.64 29.62 23.92
N ASP A 67 -38.92 29.27 22.85
CA ASP A 67 -37.60 28.59 22.81
C ASP A 67 -36.38 29.41 23.26
N ASP A 68 -35.77 29.15 24.41
CA ASP A 68 -34.37 29.53 24.63
C ASP A 68 -33.47 28.81 23.59
N TYR A 69 -32.49 29.50 23.03
CA TYR A 69 -31.59 28.91 22.03
C TYR A 69 -30.17 29.48 22.10
N ILE A 70 -29.20 28.72 21.60
CA ILE A 70 -27.83 29.19 21.43
C ILE A 70 -27.52 29.39 19.95
N THR A 71 -26.75 30.42 19.66
CA THR A 71 -26.13 30.62 18.35
C THR A 71 -24.63 30.42 18.50
N ILE A 72 -24.03 29.61 17.63
CA ILE A 72 -22.59 29.36 17.61
C ILE A 72 -22.03 29.94 16.32
N ILE A 73 -21.16 30.93 16.44
CA ILE A 73 -20.52 31.63 15.34
C ILE A 73 -19.10 31.10 15.18
N TRP A 74 -18.74 30.69 13.96
CA TRP A 74 -17.40 30.24 13.61
C TRP A 74 -16.76 31.25 12.65
N GLU A 75 -15.71 31.93 13.07
CA GLU A 75 -14.84 32.77 12.22
C GLU A 75 -13.53 32.01 12.00
N TYR A 76 -13.08 31.88 10.75
CA TYR A 76 -11.90 31.07 10.42
C TYR A 76 -11.07 31.70 9.29
N SER A 77 -9.77 31.39 9.28
CA SER A 77 -8.87 31.81 8.20
C SER A 77 -9.07 30.96 6.93
N THR A 78 -9.42 31.60 5.82
CA THR A 78 -9.60 30.93 4.52
C THR A 78 -8.29 30.42 3.91
N ASP A 79 -7.15 30.93 4.37
CA ASP A 79 -5.84 30.43 3.97
C ASP A 79 -5.53 29.05 4.58
N LEU A 80 -6.24 28.69 5.66
CA LEU A 80 -6.04 27.44 6.41
C LEU A 80 -7.21 26.47 6.29
N PHE A 81 -8.44 26.99 6.28
CA PHE A 81 -9.65 26.18 6.29
C PHE A 81 -10.51 26.43 5.06
N ARG A 82 -10.97 25.33 4.47
CA ARG A 82 -12.06 25.35 3.49
C ARG A 82 -13.41 25.34 4.21
N GLU A 83 -14.43 25.93 3.61
CA GLU A 83 -15.79 25.97 4.16
C GLU A 83 -16.32 24.57 4.48
N GLU A 84 -16.03 23.58 3.64
CA GLU A 84 -16.46 22.19 3.86
C GLU A 84 -15.80 21.55 5.09
N THR A 85 -14.58 21.99 5.43
CA THR A 85 -13.88 21.55 6.64
C THR A 85 -14.56 22.10 7.88
N ILE A 86 -14.87 23.40 7.88
CA ILE A 86 -15.57 24.05 8.99
C ILE A 86 -16.99 23.50 9.15
N GLY A 87 -17.72 23.32 8.04
CA GLY A 87 -19.04 22.70 8.09
C GLY A 87 -19.02 21.30 8.69
N ARG A 88 -17.96 20.50 8.44
CA ARG A 88 -17.77 19.19 9.08
C ARG A 88 -17.47 19.32 10.58
N MET A 89 -16.55 20.20 10.96
CA MET A 89 -16.23 20.47 12.38
C MET A 89 -17.46 20.98 13.16
N MET A 90 -18.30 21.82 12.56
CA MET A 90 -19.54 22.28 13.17
C MET A 90 -20.51 21.13 13.43
N ARG A 91 -20.66 20.20 12.49
CA ARG A 91 -21.47 18.98 12.68
C ARG A 91 -20.91 18.08 13.79
N HIS A 92 -19.59 17.92 13.86
CA HIS A 92 -18.94 17.19 14.95
C HIS A 92 -19.21 17.84 16.30
N TYR A 93 -19.08 19.17 16.38
CA TYR A 93 -19.31 19.91 17.60
C TYR A 93 -20.78 19.80 18.05
N GLN A 94 -21.72 19.93 17.12
CA GLN A 94 -23.14 19.72 17.40
C GLN A 94 -23.39 18.29 17.93
N PHE A 95 -22.87 17.27 17.26
CA PHE A 95 -23.08 15.88 17.65
C PHE A 95 -22.46 15.55 19.02
N LEU A 96 -21.30 16.15 19.32
CA LEU A 96 -20.67 16.07 20.64
C LEU A 96 -21.56 16.69 21.73
N LEU A 97 -22.13 17.88 21.49
CA LEU A 97 -23.04 18.52 22.43
C LEU A 97 -24.31 17.70 22.66
N GLU A 98 -24.89 17.13 21.60
CA GLU A 98 -26.05 16.22 21.69
C GLU A 98 -25.71 14.98 22.53
N GLY A 99 -24.52 14.40 22.36
CA GLY A 99 -24.02 13.28 23.16
C GLY A 99 -23.89 13.62 24.64
N ILE A 100 -23.31 14.78 24.97
CA ILE A 100 -23.18 15.27 26.35
C ILE A 100 -24.56 15.44 27.01
N LEU A 101 -25.54 15.96 26.26
CA LEU A 101 -26.90 16.17 26.78
C LEU A 101 -27.66 14.85 26.99
N ALA A 102 -27.38 13.84 26.18
CA ALA A 102 -28.02 12.53 26.28
C ALA A 102 -27.56 11.73 27.51
N ASP A 103 -26.26 11.80 27.85
CA ASP A 103 -25.69 11.17 29.05
C ASP A 103 -24.57 12.04 29.66
N PRO A 104 -24.91 12.97 30.59
CA PRO A 104 -23.94 13.89 31.19
C PRO A 104 -22.85 13.23 32.03
N ASP A 105 -23.07 11.99 32.49
CA ASP A 105 -22.12 11.23 33.30
C ASP A 105 -21.20 10.34 32.44
N GLN A 106 -21.39 10.34 31.11
CA GLN A 106 -20.57 9.58 30.18
C GLN A 106 -19.10 10.01 30.24
N ARG A 107 -18.18 9.03 30.14
CA ARG A 107 -16.75 9.33 30.09
C ARG A 107 -16.44 10.15 28.85
N LEU A 108 -15.58 11.16 28.99
CA LEU A 108 -15.14 12.02 27.89
C LEU A 108 -14.64 11.25 26.66
N LEU A 109 -13.96 10.11 26.87
CA LEU A 109 -13.42 9.27 25.78
C LEU A 109 -14.50 8.47 25.02
N ASP A 110 -15.67 8.29 25.61
CA ASP A 110 -16.76 7.51 25.01
C ASP A 110 -17.77 8.42 24.29
N LEU A 111 -17.63 9.74 24.40
CA LEU A 111 -18.51 10.71 23.76
C LEU A 111 -18.39 10.64 22.22
N PRO A 112 -19.52 10.71 21.51
CA PRO A 112 -19.51 10.61 20.06
C PRO A 112 -19.00 11.91 19.43
N LEU A 113 -17.98 11.80 18.55
CA LEU A 113 -17.48 12.94 17.77
C LEU A 113 -17.94 12.89 16.31
N MET A 114 -17.92 11.72 15.70
CA MET A 114 -18.30 11.52 14.30
C MET A 114 -19.76 11.11 14.18
N THR A 115 -20.44 11.70 13.19
CA THR A 115 -21.80 11.30 12.82
C THR A 115 -21.84 9.86 12.31
N GLY A 116 -22.99 9.20 12.43
CA GLY A 116 -23.21 7.85 11.87
C GLY A 116 -22.81 7.72 10.38
N PRO A 117 -23.28 8.63 9.49
CA PRO A 117 -22.92 8.58 8.07
C PRO A 117 -21.42 8.71 7.79
N GLU A 118 -20.69 9.55 8.52
CA GLU A 118 -19.24 9.67 8.34
C GLU A 118 -18.51 8.41 8.83
N LYS A 119 -18.97 7.82 9.94
CA LYS A 119 -18.40 6.57 10.43
C LYS A 119 -18.63 5.41 9.44
N GLU A 120 -19.82 5.31 8.86
CA GLU A 120 -20.15 4.35 7.79
C GLU A 120 -19.28 4.59 6.54
N GLN A 121 -19.10 5.85 6.14
CA GLN A 121 -18.23 6.21 5.03
C GLN A 121 -16.79 5.69 5.22
N LEU A 122 -16.23 5.91 6.41
CA LEU A 122 -14.84 5.55 6.77
C LEU A 122 -14.64 4.04 6.97
N LEU A 123 -15.61 3.35 7.57
CA LEU A 123 -15.45 1.94 7.95
C LEU A 123 -15.93 0.99 6.86
N GLU A 124 -16.93 1.37 6.07
CA GLU A 124 -17.62 0.48 5.14
C GLU A 124 -17.49 0.98 3.69
N VAL A 125 -17.94 2.20 3.38
CA VAL A 125 -18.06 2.65 1.97
C VAL A 125 -16.70 2.75 1.28
N TRP A 126 -15.71 3.41 1.89
CA TRP A 126 -14.35 3.49 1.33
C TRP A 126 -13.56 2.18 1.41
N ASN A 127 -14.06 1.22 2.19
CA ASN A 127 -13.47 -0.11 2.35
C ASN A 127 -14.23 -1.20 1.60
N HIS A 128 -15.24 -0.85 0.80
CA HIS A 128 -16.00 -1.77 -0.03
C HIS A 128 -15.21 -2.08 -1.32
N THR A 129 -14.11 -2.79 -1.15
CA THR A 129 -13.15 -3.12 -2.22
C THR A 129 -13.23 -4.58 -2.68
N TYR A 130 -14.21 -5.34 -2.19
CA TYR A 130 -14.34 -6.75 -2.52
C TYR A 130 -14.45 -6.97 -4.03
N ARG A 131 -13.59 -7.84 -4.56
CA ARG A 131 -13.62 -8.36 -5.92
C ARG A 131 -13.38 -9.86 -5.87
N ASP A 132 -14.28 -10.62 -6.47
CA ASP A 132 -14.13 -12.07 -6.61
C ASP A 132 -12.88 -12.40 -7.46
N TYR A 133 -12.16 -13.45 -7.07
CA TYR A 133 -11.01 -13.99 -7.80
C TYR A 133 -10.87 -15.50 -7.57
N ALA A 134 -9.89 -16.14 -8.22
CA ALA A 134 -9.71 -17.59 -8.08
C ALA A 134 -9.13 -17.98 -6.70
N HIS A 135 -9.97 -17.99 -5.66
CA HIS A 135 -9.59 -18.23 -4.27
C HIS A 135 -9.05 -19.64 -3.98
N ASP A 136 -9.25 -20.61 -4.87
CA ASP A 136 -8.76 -21.98 -4.75
C ASP A 136 -7.40 -22.20 -5.44
N LYS A 137 -6.84 -21.17 -6.08
CA LYS A 137 -5.59 -21.24 -6.85
C LYS A 137 -4.41 -20.61 -6.14
N CYS A 138 -3.23 -21.02 -6.59
CA CYS A 138 -1.93 -20.46 -6.19
C CYS A 138 -1.30 -19.76 -7.39
N ILE A 139 -0.40 -18.81 -7.13
CA ILE A 139 0.18 -17.93 -8.17
C ILE A 139 0.77 -18.67 -9.39
N HIS A 140 1.42 -19.82 -9.19
CA HIS A 140 1.97 -20.61 -10.29
C HIS A 140 0.91 -21.22 -11.20
N HIS A 141 -0.33 -21.44 -10.71
CA HIS A 141 -1.43 -21.92 -11.52
C HIS A 141 -1.89 -20.88 -12.56
N LEU A 142 -1.79 -19.57 -12.25
CA LEU A 142 -2.07 -18.51 -13.22
C LEU A 142 -1.05 -18.54 -14.37
N PHE A 143 0.23 -18.68 -14.02
CA PHE A 143 1.29 -18.86 -15.01
C PHE A 143 1.09 -20.12 -15.86
N GLU A 144 0.70 -21.25 -15.26
CA GLU A 144 0.42 -22.49 -16.00
C GLU A 144 -0.73 -22.36 -16.98
N ALA A 145 -1.83 -21.71 -16.56
CA ALA A 145 -2.97 -21.44 -17.42
C ALA A 145 -2.56 -20.55 -18.61
N GLN A 146 -1.80 -19.49 -18.35
CA GLN A 146 -1.28 -18.61 -19.40
C GLN A 146 -0.31 -19.34 -20.34
N ALA A 147 0.57 -20.18 -19.80
CA ALA A 147 1.53 -20.94 -20.61
C ALA A 147 0.86 -21.95 -21.53
N ALA A 148 -0.28 -22.51 -21.12
CA ALA A 148 -1.12 -23.35 -21.98
C ALA A 148 -1.85 -22.53 -23.05
N GLN A 149 -2.25 -21.29 -22.74
CA GLN A 149 -2.99 -20.42 -23.66
C GLN A 149 -2.10 -19.84 -24.78
N THR A 150 -0.88 -19.41 -24.45
CA THR A 150 0.06 -18.75 -25.39
C THR A 150 1.46 -19.38 -25.38
N PRO A 151 1.60 -20.67 -25.71
CA PRO A 151 2.84 -21.43 -25.51
C PRO A 151 4.05 -20.89 -26.28
N THR A 152 3.82 -20.33 -27.47
CA THR A 152 4.88 -19.83 -28.35
C THR A 152 5.19 -18.34 -28.15
N ALA A 153 4.40 -17.63 -27.33
CA ALA A 153 4.68 -16.23 -27.02
C ALA A 153 5.92 -16.13 -26.10
N THR A 154 6.68 -15.05 -26.24
CA THR A 154 7.81 -14.75 -25.36
C THR A 154 7.30 -14.42 -23.97
N ALA A 155 7.86 -15.07 -22.95
CA ALA A 155 7.52 -14.86 -21.54
C ALA A 155 8.59 -14.05 -20.81
N LEU A 156 9.86 -14.27 -21.16
CA LEU A 156 11.01 -13.70 -20.48
C LEU A 156 12.11 -13.36 -21.49
N VAL A 157 12.70 -12.19 -21.32
CA VAL A 157 13.85 -11.72 -22.09
C VAL A 157 14.96 -11.29 -21.14
N PHE A 158 16.18 -11.75 -21.38
CA PHE A 158 17.36 -11.32 -20.64
C PHE A 158 18.62 -11.41 -21.52
N GLN A 159 19.39 -10.32 -21.64
CA GLN A 159 20.64 -10.28 -22.42
C GLN A 159 20.54 -10.90 -23.84
N GLY A 160 19.43 -10.63 -24.54
CA GLY A 160 19.17 -11.16 -25.89
C GLY A 160 18.70 -12.61 -25.96
N GLN A 161 18.57 -13.30 -24.82
CA GLN A 161 17.89 -14.58 -24.74
C GLN A 161 16.39 -14.36 -24.61
N GLU A 162 15.62 -14.96 -25.51
CA GLU A 162 14.16 -14.98 -25.45
C GLU A 162 13.69 -16.38 -25.08
N VAL A 163 12.83 -16.47 -24.05
CA VAL A 163 12.27 -17.73 -23.58
C VAL A 163 10.76 -17.67 -23.72
N THR A 164 10.20 -18.64 -24.44
CA THR A 164 8.74 -18.73 -24.60
C THR A 164 8.08 -19.26 -23.33
N TYR A 165 6.78 -19.01 -23.20
CA TYR A 165 5.96 -19.57 -22.12
C TYR A 165 6.10 -21.10 -22.00
N GLN A 166 6.08 -21.82 -23.12
CA GLN A 166 6.26 -23.28 -23.13
C GLN A 166 7.63 -23.70 -22.62
N GLN A 167 8.70 -23.01 -23.05
CA GLN A 167 10.07 -23.32 -22.63
C GLN A 167 10.28 -23.03 -21.15
N LEU A 168 9.78 -21.87 -20.69
CA LEU A 168 9.87 -21.47 -19.28
C LEU A 168 9.12 -22.47 -18.39
N ASN A 169 7.89 -22.85 -18.78
CA ASN A 169 7.08 -23.80 -18.03
C ASN A 169 7.74 -25.19 -17.99
N ALA A 170 8.23 -25.70 -19.13
CA ALA A 170 8.89 -27.00 -19.20
C ALA A 170 10.15 -27.06 -18.31
N ARG A 171 11.03 -26.06 -18.39
CA ARG A 171 12.26 -26.01 -17.56
C ARG A 171 11.92 -25.89 -16.07
N ALA A 172 10.91 -25.09 -15.71
CA ALA A 172 10.45 -24.97 -14.33
C ALA A 172 9.83 -26.28 -13.80
N ASN A 173 9.04 -26.98 -14.62
CA ASN A 173 8.43 -28.26 -14.27
C ASN A 173 9.49 -29.34 -14.02
N GLN A 174 10.49 -29.44 -14.89
CA GLN A 174 11.59 -30.39 -14.74
C GLN A 174 12.37 -30.19 -13.44
N LEU A 175 12.70 -28.94 -13.12
CA LEU A 175 13.34 -28.60 -11.86
C LEU A 175 12.39 -28.86 -10.68
N ALA A 176 11.09 -28.56 -10.80
CA ALA A 176 10.12 -28.80 -9.75
C ALA A 176 9.96 -30.29 -9.38
N HIS A 177 9.89 -31.19 -10.36
CA HIS A 177 9.89 -32.64 -10.13
C HIS A 177 11.14 -33.10 -9.37
N TYR A 178 12.30 -32.55 -9.74
CA TYR A 178 13.54 -32.85 -9.03
C TYR A 178 13.52 -32.31 -7.59
N LEU A 179 13.04 -31.08 -7.37
CA LEU A 179 12.89 -30.51 -6.04
C LEU A 179 11.91 -31.32 -5.17
N GLN A 180 10.82 -31.83 -5.74
CA GLN A 180 9.91 -32.75 -5.04
C GLN A 180 10.61 -34.05 -4.64
N SER A 181 11.50 -34.61 -5.47
CA SER A 181 12.30 -35.80 -5.12
C SER A 181 13.26 -35.56 -3.94
N LEU A 182 13.64 -34.31 -3.69
CA LEU A 182 14.43 -33.86 -2.53
C LEU A 182 13.52 -33.44 -1.35
N GLY A 183 12.21 -33.62 -1.49
CA GLY A 183 11.19 -33.38 -0.48
C GLY A 183 10.80 -31.91 -0.33
N VAL A 184 10.84 -31.12 -1.40
CA VAL A 184 10.12 -29.84 -1.46
C VAL A 184 8.62 -30.10 -1.62
N GLY A 185 7.81 -29.35 -0.89
CA GLY A 185 6.36 -29.45 -0.84
C GLY A 185 5.78 -28.29 -0.02
N PRO A 186 4.48 -28.33 0.34
CA PRO A 186 3.83 -27.28 1.12
C PRO A 186 4.62 -26.91 2.37
N GLU A 187 4.77 -25.60 2.63
CA GLU A 187 5.51 -25.02 3.77
C GLU A 187 7.04 -25.21 3.75
N VAL A 188 7.60 -25.90 2.76
CA VAL A 188 9.05 -26.07 2.66
C VAL A 188 9.70 -24.82 2.05
N LEU A 189 10.60 -24.20 2.81
CA LEU A 189 11.40 -23.07 2.33
C LEU A 189 12.61 -23.53 1.52
N VAL A 190 12.83 -22.88 0.37
CA VAL A 190 14.01 -23.05 -0.48
C VAL A 190 14.69 -21.70 -0.65
N GLY A 191 15.95 -21.60 -0.24
CA GLY A 191 16.76 -20.40 -0.47
C GLY A 191 17.10 -20.25 -1.94
N VAL A 192 17.09 -19.01 -2.43
CA VAL A 192 17.51 -18.64 -3.80
C VAL A 192 18.57 -17.55 -3.68
N CYS A 193 19.83 -17.92 -3.87
CA CYS A 193 20.98 -17.02 -3.80
C CYS A 193 21.74 -17.10 -5.13
N VAL A 194 21.25 -16.38 -6.14
CA VAL A 194 21.81 -16.39 -7.49
C VAL A 194 21.84 -14.98 -8.06
N GLU A 195 22.74 -14.76 -9.01
CA GLU A 195 22.71 -13.56 -9.84
C GLU A 195 21.52 -13.57 -10.81
N ARG A 196 21.18 -12.38 -11.30
CA ARG A 196 20.07 -12.17 -12.22
C ARG A 196 20.29 -12.96 -13.51
N SER A 197 19.31 -13.78 -13.86
CA SER A 197 19.40 -14.69 -15.00
C SER A 197 18.02 -15.24 -15.39
N VAL A 198 17.92 -15.85 -16.56
CA VAL A 198 16.74 -16.66 -16.93
C VAL A 198 16.53 -17.79 -15.93
N GLU A 199 17.62 -18.41 -15.50
CA GLU A 199 17.64 -19.53 -14.57
C GLU A 199 17.09 -19.13 -13.20
N MET A 200 17.34 -17.91 -12.73
CA MET A 200 16.73 -17.36 -11.50
C MET A 200 15.20 -17.44 -11.53
N VAL A 201 14.58 -16.99 -12.62
CA VAL A 201 13.11 -17.01 -12.78
C VAL A 201 12.59 -18.45 -12.86
N ILE A 202 13.32 -19.34 -13.56
CA ILE A 202 13.02 -20.77 -13.60
C ILE A 202 13.06 -21.38 -12.19
N GLY A 203 14.08 -21.04 -11.39
CA GLY A 203 14.24 -21.52 -10.02
C GLY A 203 13.07 -21.10 -9.12
N MET A 204 12.66 -19.83 -9.19
CA MET A 204 11.51 -19.31 -8.44
C MET A 204 10.22 -20.03 -8.83
N LEU A 205 9.91 -20.16 -10.13
CA LEU A 205 8.73 -20.87 -10.60
C LEU A 205 8.77 -22.35 -10.21
N ALA A 206 9.93 -23.01 -10.31
CA ALA A 206 10.10 -24.41 -9.95
C ALA A 206 9.83 -24.67 -8.46
N ILE A 207 10.27 -23.77 -7.57
CA ILE A 207 9.99 -23.88 -6.13
C ILE A 207 8.48 -23.80 -5.88
N LEU A 208 7.80 -22.82 -6.47
CA LEU A 208 6.35 -22.64 -6.32
C LEU A 208 5.58 -23.85 -6.87
N LYS A 209 5.99 -24.37 -8.03
CA LYS A 209 5.40 -25.57 -8.68
C LYS A 209 5.66 -26.87 -7.93
N ALA A 210 6.79 -26.97 -7.24
CA ALA A 210 7.06 -28.07 -6.31
C ALA A 210 6.19 -27.97 -5.03
N GLY A 211 5.50 -26.83 -4.83
CA GLY A 211 4.66 -26.51 -3.67
C GLY A 211 5.41 -25.84 -2.52
N GLY A 212 6.70 -25.54 -2.69
CA GLY A 212 7.51 -24.84 -1.70
C GLY A 212 7.38 -23.32 -1.79
N ALA A 213 8.05 -22.64 -0.85
CA ALA A 213 8.16 -21.19 -0.81
C ALA A 213 9.61 -20.75 -1.01
N TYR A 214 9.83 -19.73 -1.84
CA TYR A 214 11.18 -19.22 -2.08
C TYR A 214 11.59 -18.19 -1.02
N LEU A 215 12.86 -18.22 -0.63
CA LEU A 215 13.52 -17.23 0.21
C LEU A 215 14.65 -16.60 -0.61
N PRO A 216 14.46 -15.41 -1.20
CA PRO A 216 15.49 -14.76 -1.98
C PRO A 216 16.57 -14.20 -1.07
N LEU A 217 17.82 -14.35 -1.51
CA LEU A 217 19.03 -13.90 -0.84
C LEU A 217 19.87 -13.17 -1.89
N ASP A 218 20.32 -11.97 -1.56
CA ASP A 218 21.18 -11.21 -2.46
C ASP A 218 22.64 -11.62 -2.22
N PRO A 219 23.36 -12.15 -3.23
CA PRO A 219 24.76 -12.52 -3.08
C PRO A 219 25.68 -11.32 -2.81
N SER A 220 25.24 -10.10 -3.10
CA SER A 220 25.99 -8.86 -2.81
C SER A 220 25.91 -8.43 -1.34
N TYR A 221 24.99 -9.01 -0.55
CA TYR A 221 24.89 -8.70 0.87
C TYR A 221 26.13 -9.15 1.65
N PRO A 222 26.48 -8.45 2.75
CA PRO A 222 27.50 -8.93 3.66
C PRO A 222 27.22 -10.38 4.08
N SER A 223 28.26 -11.22 4.09
CA SER A 223 28.15 -12.65 4.38
C SER A 223 27.45 -12.94 5.72
N GLU A 224 27.72 -12.13 6.74
CA GLU A 224 27.05 -12.20 8.05
C GLU A 224 25.52 -12.02 7.94
N ARG A 225 25.04 -11.14 7.05
CA ARG A 225 23.61 -10.91 6.82
C ARG A 225 22.96 -12.13 6.16
N VAL A 226 23.60 -12.69 5.13
CA VAL A 226 23.13 -13.91 4.45
C VAL A 226 23.08 -15.08 5.43
N GLN A 227 24.13 -15.25 6.25
CA GLN A 227 24.19 -16.28 7.28
C GLN A 227 23.09 -16.11 8.32
N PHE A 228 22.85 -14.89 8.80
CA PHE A 228 21.76 -14.60 9.72
C PHE A 228 20.41 -15.01 9.13
N MET A 229 20.12 -14.62 7.88
CA MET A 229 18.86 -14.95 7.21
C MET A 229 18.69 -16.46 7.02
N LEU A 230 19.76 -17.17 6.63
CA LEU A 230 19.74 -18.63 6.49
C LEU A 230 19.55 -19.34 7.83
N ALA A 231 20.24 -18.89 8.87
CA ALA A 231 20.11 -19.45 10.22
C ALA A 231 18.73 -19.19 10.83
N ASN A 232 18.14 -18.02 10.57
CA ASN A 232 16.81 -17.67 11.06
C ASN A 232 15.70 -18.38 10.29
N ALA A 233 15.78 -18.45 8.95
CA ALA A 233 14.72 -19.06 8.14
C ALA A 233 14.83 -20.58 7.99
N GLN A 234 16.01 -21.16 8.21
CA GLN A 234 16.28 -22.60 8.12
C GLN A 234 15.70 -23.24 6.83
N PRO A 235 16.00 -22.69 5.63
CA PRO A 235 15.51 -23.29 4.39
C PRO A 235 16.09 -24.70 4.20
N LYS A 236 15.28 -25.62 3.70
CA LYS A 236 15.66 -27.03 3.55
C LYS A 236 16.70 -27.23 2.45
N LEU A 237 16.58 -26.45 1.37
CA LEU A 237 17.46 -26.47 0.21
C LEU A 237 17.93 -25.05 -0.12
N LEU A 238 19.06 -24.95 -0.83
CA LEU A 238 19.57 -23.70 -1.40
C LEU A 238 19.85 -23.88 -2.90
N LEU A 239 19.23 -23.04 -3.73
CA LEU A 239 19.63 -22.84 -5.12
C LEU A 239 20.68 -21.73 -5.15
N THR A 240 21.85 -22.04 -5.71
CA THR A 240 23.00 -21.12 -5.79
C THR A 240 23.75 -21.31 -7.12
N GLN A 241 24.87 -20.60 -7.30
CA GLN A 241 25.83 -20.80 -8.39
C GLN A 241 27.20 -21.17 -7.81
N THR A 242 27.97 -22.01 -8.51
CA THR A 242 29.31 -22.47 -8.07
C THR A 242 30.28 -21.31 -7.85
N ASP A 243 30.14 -20.24 -8.65
CA ASP A 243 31.08 -19.12 -8.66
C ASP A 243 30.82 -18.13 -7.50
N LEU A 244 29.71 -18.31 -6.77
CA LEU A 244 29.40 -17.52 -5.58
C LEU A 244 30.14 -18.09 -4.37
N ASN A 245 31.08 -17.30 -3.83
CA ASN A 245 31.83 -17.65 -2.62
C ASN A 245 31.00 -17.41 -1.36
N LEU A 246 29.95 -18.22 -1.17
CA LEU A 246 29.05 -18.12 -0.02
C LEU A 246 29.63 -18.87 1.19
N ASN A 247 29.70 -18.19 2.33
CA ASN A 247 30.01 -18.84 3.60
C ASN A 247 28.71 -19.43 4.18
N LEU A 248 28.38 -20.67 3.80
CA LEU A 248 27.11 -21.30 4.08
C LEU A 248 27.11 -22.06 5.43
N PRO A 249 25.99 -22.06 6.18
CA PRO A 249 25.80 -22.97 7.30
C PRO A 249 25.73 -24.43 6.84
N THR A 250 25.89 -25.36 7.77
CA THR A 250 26.05 -26.80 7.47
C THR A 250 24.75 -27.59 7.30
N ASP A 251 23.59 -26.98 7.58
CA ASP A 251 22.36 -27.73 7.88
C ASP A 251 21.36 -27.79 6.69
N PHE A 252 21.87 -27.88 5.47
CA PHE A 252 21.04 -28.07 4.27
C PHE A 252 20.84 -29.55 3.94
N THR A 253 19.65 -29.91 3.45
CA THR A 253 19.45 -31.22 2.80
C THR A 253 20.23 -31.29 1.49
N ALA A 254 20.23 -30.19 0.73
CA ALA A 254 21.00 -30.07 -0.50
C ALA A 254 21.32 -28.59 -0.82
N ILE A 255 22.52 -28.35 -1.35
CA ILE A 255 22.92 -27.11 -2.00
C ILE A 255 23.08 -27.43 -3.47
N LEU A 256 22.31 -26.77 -4.32
CA LEU A 256 22.21 -27.06 -5.73
C LEU A 256 22.78 -25.90 -6.54
N ASP A 257 23.78 -26.18 -7.37
CA ASP A 257 24.15 -25.25 -8.43
C ASP A 257 23.02 -25.25 -9.48
N LEU A 258 22.36 -24.12 -9.63
CA LEU A 258 21.15 -23.99 -10.45
C LEU A 258 21.40 -24.33 -11.92
N ASN A 259 22.50 -23.85 -12.49
CA ASN A 259 22.83 -24.06 -13.90
C ASN A 259 23.15 -25.53 -14.19
N LYS A 260 23.98 -26.16 -13.35
CA LYS A 260 24.33 -27.58 -13.47
C LYS A 260 23.12 -28.49 -13.21
N THR A 261 22.28 -28.11 -12.25
CA THR A 261 21.07 -28.86 -11.93
C THR A 261 20.10 -28.81 -13.11
N LEU A 262 19.87 -27.64 -13.71
CA LEU A 262 19.01 -27.49 -14.89
C LEU A 262 19.49 -28.33 -16.08
N ALA A 263 20.80 -28.39 -16.32
CA ALA A 263 21.37 -29.27 -17.35
C ALA A 263 21.13 -30.77 -17.06
N THR A 264 21.16 -31.15 -15.78
CA THR A 264 20.97 -32.55 -15.34
C THR A 264 19.50 -32.98 -15.44
N VAL A 265 18.56 -32.09 -15.09
CA VAL A 265 17.12 -32.39 -15.06
C VAL A 265 16.42 -32.20 -16.40
N ALA A 266 17.12 -31.77 -17.45
CA ALA A 266 16.56 -31.49 -18.77
C ALA A 266 15.85 -32.68 -19.45
N THR A 267 16.04 -33.90 -18.95
CA THR A 267 15.38 -35.13 -19.44
C THR A 267 14.26 -35.63 -18.54
N ILE A 268 14.05 -35.00 -17.38
CA ILE A 268 12.92 -35.28 -16.50
C ILE A 268 11.62 -34.86 -17.20
N ASP A 269 10.51 -35.43 -16.73
CA ASP A 269 9.17 -35.04 -17.16
C ASP A 269 8.96 -33.52 -17.10
N SER A 270 8.36 -32.96 -18.15
CA SER A 270 8.07 -31.55 -18.30
C SER A 270 6.59 -31.21 -18.11
N HIS A 271 5.73 -32.18 -17.78
CA HIS A 271 4.35 -31.92 -17.38
C HIS A 271 4.28 -31.21 -16.03
N ASN A 272 3.23 -30.42 -15.80
CA ASN A 272 3.02 -29.70 -14.55
C ASN A 272 2.99 -30.69 -13.37
N PRO A 273 3.86 -30.51 -12.34
CA PRO A 273 3.87 -31.36 -11.17
C PRO A 273 2.51 -31.36 -10.45
N GLN A 274 2.15 -32.50 -9.88
CA GLN A 274 0.98 -32.59 -9.02
C GLN A 274 1.41 -32.36 -7.56
N VAL A 275 0.80 -31.38 -6.90
CA VAL A 275 1.11 -31.07 -5.49
C VAL A 275 -0.14 -30.58 -4.76
N ASN A 276 -0.29 -30.99 -3.50
CA ASN A 276 -1.38 -30.57 -2.63
C ASN A 276 -1.04 -29.23 -1.95
N VAL A 277 -0.75 -28.20 -2.75
CA VAL A 277 -0.53 -26.83 -2.27
C VAL A 277 -1.85 -26.06 -2.26
N THR A 278 -2.04 -25.21 -1.26
CA THR A 278 -3.25 -24.41 -1.08
C THR A 278 -2.91 -22.91 -1.09
N PRO A 279 -3.88 -22.02 -1.36
CA PRO A 279 -3.71 -20.57 -1.27
C PRO A 279 -3.18 -20.07 0.09
N THR A 280 -3.40 -20.84 1.16
CA THR A 280 -2.92 -20.52 2.52
C THR A 280 -1.51 -21.01 2.80
N ASN A 281 -0.89 -21.76 1.89
CA ASN A 281 0.52 -22.10 2.01
C ASN A 281 1.42 -20.92 1.64
N LEU A 282 2.63 -20.91 2.18
CA LEU A 282 3.62 -19.88 1.85
C LEU A 282 3.94 -19.91 0.34
N ALA A 283 4.02 -18.72 -0.25
CA ALA A 283 4.59 -18.50 -1.59
C ALA A 283 6.05 -18.06 -1.48
N TYR A 284 6.33 -17.16 -0.53
CA TYR A 284 7.68 -16.66 -0.30
C TYR A 284 7.85 -16.04 1.08
N VAL A 285 9.12 -15.87 1.47
CA VAL A 285 9.51 -15.10 2.66
C VAL A 285 10.47 -14.00 2.23
N LEU A 286 10.16 -12.74 2.53
CA LEU A 286 11.05 -11.60 2.27
C LEU A 286 11.55 -11.01 3.58
N TYR A 287 12.86 -10.77 3.69
CA TYR A 287 13.41 -10.11 4.87
C TYR A 287 13.40 -8.60 4.73
N THR A 288 12.83 -7.92 5.72
CA THR A 288 12.87 -6.47 5.82
C THR A 288 13.87 -6.01 6.88
N SER A 289 14.39 -4.79 6.76
CA SER A 289 15.15 -4.13 7.83
C SER A 289 14.20 -3.88 9.01
N GLY A 290 14.23 -4.76 10.01
CA GLY A 290 13.43 -4.57 11.22
C GLY A 290 13.78 -3.24 11.91
N SER A 291 12.80 -2.60 12.56
CA SER A 291 13.01 -1.35 13.30
C SER A 291 14.02 -1.49 14.46
N THR A 292 14.24 -2.71 14.93
CA THR A 292 15.24 -3.08 15.94
C THR A 292 16.65 -3.30 15.36
N GLY A 293 16.83 -3.15 14.04
CA GLY A 293 18.08 -3.40 13.31
C GLY A 293 18.31 -4.86 12.92
N GLN A 294 17.57 -5.81 13.49
CA GLN A 294 17.62 -7.21 13.07
C GLN A 294 16.63 -7.48 11.92
N PRO A 295 17.07 -8.09 10.81
CA PRO A 295 16.17 -8.46 9.72
C PRO A 295 15.06 -9.41 10.20
N LYS A 296 13.84 -9.22 9.70
CA LYS A 296 12.68 -10.07 10.03
C LYS A 296 12.08 -10.64 8.75
N GLY A 297 11.86 -11.97 8.70
CA GLY A 297 11.24 -12.62 7.55
C GLY A 297 9.73 -12.43 7.54
N VAL A 298 9.19 -11.72 6.56
CA VAL A 298 7.75 -11.56 6.32
C VAL A 298 7.27 -12.75 5.51
N ALA A 299 6.37 -13.56 6.09
CA ALA A 299 5.89 -14.80 5.48
C ALA A 299 4.61 -14.56 4.68
N ILE A 300 4.72 -14.58 3.36
CA ILE A 300 3.61 -14.32 2.43
C ILE A 300 3.04 -15.64 1.91
N GLN A 301 1.71 -15.72 1.95
CA GLN A 301 0.94 -16.85 1.45
C GLN A 301 0.49 -16.60 0.01
N HIS A 302 0.16 -17.66 -0.73
CA HIS A 302 -0.25 -17.54 -2.13
C HIS A 302 -1.45 -16.63 -2.39
N HIS A 303 -2.39 -16.51 -1.45
CA HIS A 303 -3.58 -15.66 -1.60
C HIS A 303 -3.23 -14.17 -1.80
N GLY A 304 -2.16 -13.67 -1.16
CA GLY A 304 -1.71 -12.28 -1.31
C GLY A 304 -1.31 -11.93 -2.75
N PRO A 305 -0.31 -12.61 -3.36
CA PRO A 305 0.06 -12.39 -4.75
C PRO A 305 -1.08 -12.68 -5.74
N MET A 306 -1.99 -13.61 -5.42
CA MET A 306 -3.19 -13.85 -6.23
C MET A 306 -4.11 -12.62 -6.25
N ALA A 307 -4.38 -12.01 -5.08
CA ALA A 307 -5.15 -10.78 -4.98
C ALA A 307 -4.46 -9.61 -5.70
N LEU A 308 -3.13 -9.49 -5.57
CA LEU A 308 -2.32 -8.48 -6.27
C LEU A 308 -2.44 -8.62 -7.79
N VAL A 309 -2.30 -9.82 -8.35
CA VAL A 309 -2.44 -10.06 -9.79
C VAL A 309 -3.86 -9.77 -10.26
N ASN A 310 -4.87 -10.18 -9.49
CA ASN A 310 -6.26 -9.89 -9.82
C ASN A 310 -6.52 -8.37 -9.91
N TRP A 311 -6.09 -7.61 -8.90
CA TRP A 311 -6.17 -6.15 -8.91
C TRP A 311 -5.41 -5.55 -10.11
N ALA A 312 -4.20 -6.03 -10.40
CA ALA A 312 -3.44 -5.50 -11.53
C ALA A 312 -4.19 -5.70 -12.86
N GLN A 313 -4.90 -6.82 -13.03
CA GLN A 313 -5.72 -7.09 -14.21
C GLN A 313 -6.98 -6.21 -14.30
N THR A 314 -7.48 -5.65 -13.19
CA THR A 314 -8.59 -4.67 -13.22
C THR A 314 -8.12 -3.26 -13.55
N VAL A 315 -6.87 -2.92 -13.24
CA VAL A 315 -6.31 -1.57 -13.41
C VAL A 315 -5.57 -1.39 -14.73
N PHE A 316 -4.79 -2.38 -15.15
CA PHE A 316 -3.93 -2.30 -16.33
C PHE A 316 -4.51 -3.12 -17.48
N THR A 317 -4.45 -2.55 -18.68
CA THR A 317 -4.82 -3.26 -19.90
C THR A 317 -3.73 -4.26 -20.30
N PRO A 318 -4.06 -5.33 -21.05
CA PRO A 318 -3.06 -6.28 -21.56
C PRO A 318 -1.95 -5.62 -22.39
N SER A 319 -2.25 -4.53 -23.12
CA SER A 319 -1.25 -3.76 -23.85
C SER A 319 -0.28 -3.03 -22.93
N GLU A 320 -0.76 -2.49 -21.81
CA GLU A 320 0.08 -1.77 -20.85
C GLU A 320 1.04 -2.73 -20.13
N THR A 321 0.60 -3.95 -19.80
CA THR A 321 1.44 -4.99 -19.18
C THR A 321 2.12 -5.91 -20.19
N SER A 322 2.12 -5.57 -21.48
CA SER A 322 2.64 -6.45 -22.53
C SER A 322 4.16 -6.65 -22.44
N GLN A 323 4.92 -5.63 -22.05
CA GLN A 323 6.36 -5.72 -21.77
C GLN A 323 6.69 -4.94 -20.50
N VAL A 324 6.86 -5.66 -19.39
CA VAL A 324 7.12 -5.08 -18.08
C VAL A 324 8.61 -5.16 -17.78
N LEU A 325 9.20 -4.02 -17.43
CA LEU A 325 10.58 -3.99 -16.95
C LEU A 325 10.70 -4.70 -15.61
N ALA A 326 11.62 -5.66 -15.51
CA ALA A 326 12.04 -6.25 -14.26
C ALA A 326 13.49 -5.87 -13.95
N THR A 327 13.67 -5.05 -12.92
CA THR A 327 14.98 -4.53 -12.50
C THR A 327 15.14 -4.50 -10.99
N THR A 328 14.03 -4.60 -10.25
CA THR A 328 14.07 -4.67 -8.80
C THR A 328 14.73 -5.99 -8.36
N SER A 329 15.59 -5.95 -7.33
CA SER A 329 16.14 -7.16 -6.72
C SER A 329 14.99 -8.04 -6.20
N ILE A 330 15.10 -9.37 -6.40
CA ILE A 330 14.08 -10.33 -5.94
C ILE A 330 13.95 -10.39 -4.42
N CYS A 331 14.85 -9.72 -3.68
CA CYS A 331 14.75 -9.52 -2.24
C CYS A 331 13.76 -8.42 -1.83
N PHE A 332 13.22 -7.65 -2.78
CA PHE A 332 12.18 -6.66 -2.56
C PHE A 332 10.87 -7.07 -3.23
N ASP A 333 9.77 -6.75 -2.57
CA ASP A 333 8.41 -7.13 -2.96
C ASP A 333 7.90 -6.47 -4.26
N LEU A 334 8.46 -5.35 -4.69
CA LEU A 334 8.20 -4.76 -6.01
C LEU A 334 8.48 -5.75 -7.15
N SER A 335 9.45 -6.66 -6.99
CA SER A 335 9.76 -7.67 -8.01
C SER A 335 8.61 -8.66 -8.21
N VAL A 336 7.71 -8.82 -7.23
CA VAL A 336 6.55 -9.72 -7.33
C VAL A 336 5.59 -9.21 -8.41
N PHE A 337 5.37 -7.89 -8.48
CA PHE A 337 4.60 -7.27 -9.55
C PHE A 337 5.31 -7.47 -10.90
N GLU A 338 6.61 -7.11 -10.96
CA GLU A 338 7.41 -7.16 -12.19
C GLU A 338 7.48 -8.54 -12.84
N LEU A 339 7.46 -9.60 -12.03
CA LEU A 339 7.52 -10.98 -12.51
C LEU A 339 6.13 -11.58 -12.73
N PHE A 340 5.27 -11.58 -11.70
CA PHE A 340 4.08 -12.43 -11.72
C PHE A 340 2.88 -11.79 -12.40
N VAL A 341 2.77 -10.46 -12.48
CA VAL A 341 1.70 -9.81 -13.23
C VAL A 341 1.80 -10.12 -14.73
N PRO A 342 2.91 -9.81 -15.44
CA PRO A 342 3.01 -10.13 -16.87
C PRO A 342 2.95 -11.63 -17.14
N LEU A 343 3.60 -12.47 -16.32
CA LEU A 343 3.59 -13.93 -16.50
C LEU A 343 2.21 -14.57 -16.29
N SER A 344 1.31 -13.90 -15.58
CA SER A 344 -0.07 -14.37 -15.35
C SER A 344 -1.07 -13.83 -16.39
N SER A 345 -0.67 -12.89 -17.25
CA SER A 345 -1.55 -12.22 -18.21
C SER A 345 -1.08 -12.27 -19.66
N GLY A 346 0.00 -12.99 -19.95
CA GLY A 346 0.52 -13.18 -21.32
C GLY A 346 1.51 -12.11 -21.76
N GLY A 347 1.94 -11.24 -20.83
CA GLY A 347 3.00 -10.27 -21.07
C GLY A 347 4.39 -10.91 -21.08
N THR A 348 5.39 -10.10 -21.40
CA THR A 348 6.82 -10.44 -21.34
C THR A 348 7.48 -9.72 -20.18
N VAL A 349 8.25 -10.45 -19.39
CA VAL A 349 9.18 -9.90 -18.42
C VAL A 349 10.47 -9.51 -19.15
N VAL A 350 10.79 -8.21 -19.18
CA VAL A 350 12.05 -7.70 -19.73
C VAL A 350 13.02 -7.51 -18.57
N LEU A 351 13.84 -8.53 -18.32
CA LEU A 351 14.81 -8.55 -17.24
C LEU A 351 16.08 -7.79 -17.67
N VAL A 352 16.57 -6.90 -16.81
CA VAL A 352 17.81 -6.11 -17.03
C VAL A 352 18.65 -6.11 -15.77
N GLU A 353 19.96 -5.88 -15.82
CA GLU A 353 20.83 -5.82 -14.61
C GLU A 353 20.55 -4.59 -13.74
N ASP A 354 20.34 -3.45 -14.38
CA ASP A 354 20.02 -2.19 -13.73
C ASP A 354 19.14 -1.35 -14.67
N ALA A 355 18.48 -0.31 -14.15
CA ALA A 355 17.58 0.51 -14.96
C ALA A 355 18.29 1.24 -16.11
N LEU A 356 19.57 1.60 -15.97
CA LEU A 356 20.32 2.27 -17.04
C LEU A 356 20.70 1.31 -18.18
N SER A 357 20.72 0.00 -17.91
CA SER A 357 20.87 -1.02 -18.96
C SER A 357 19.77 -0.94 -20.04
N LEU A 358 18.63 -0.30 -19.76
CA LEU A 358 17.60 0.03 -20.76
C LEU A 358 18.16 0.78 -21.99
N LEU A 359 19.18 1.62 -21.78
CA LEU A 359 19.82 2.40 -22.86
C LEU A 359 20.51 1.50 -23.91
N SER A 360 20.85 0.28 -23.53
CA SER A 360 21.57 -0.68 -24.36
C SER A 360 20.66 -1.74 -24.98
N LEU A 361 19.38 -1.76 -24.63
CA LEU A 361 18.43 -2.70 -25.23
C LEU A 361 18.23 -2.35 -26.71
N PRO A 362 18.05 -3.37 -27.58
CA PRO A 362 17.63 -3.15 -28.95
C PRO A 362 16.38 -2.26 -28.99
N LYS A 363 16.27 -1.38 -29.99
CA LYS A 363 15.11 -0.47 -30.11
C LYS A 363 13.78 -1.23 -30.24
N GLU A 364 13.86 -2.50 -30.62
CA GLU A 364 12.76 -3.43 -30.80
C GLU A 364 12.25 -4.06 -29.48
N GLN A 365 12.94 -3.87 -28.35
CA GLN A 365 12.45 -4.26 -27.01
C GLN A 365 11.62 -3.13 -26.39
N GLU A 366 10.34 -3.13 -26.75
CA GLU A 366 9.37 -2.07 -26.43
C GLU A 366 8.80 -2.19 -25.00
N VAL A 367 9.61 -1.96 -23.97
CA VAL A 367 9.11 -1.86 -22.58
C VAL A 367 7.92 -0.90 -22.54
N THR A 368 6.76 -1.38 -22.09
CA THR A 368 5.50 -0.60 -22.03
C THR A 368 5.22 -0.05 -20.64
N LEU A 369 5.71 -0.75 -19.60
CA LEU A 369 5.51 -0.39 -18.21
C LEU A 369 6.82 -0.47 -17.42
N ILE A 370 7.11 0.61 -16.70
CA ILE A 370 8.18 0.66 -15.69
C ILE A 370 7.55 0.62 -14.31
N ASN A 371 7.98 -0.33 -13.48
CA ASN A 371 7.63 -0.42 -12.07
C ASN A 371 8.90 -0.19 -11.24
N THR A 372 8.95 0.86 -10.44
CA THR A 372 10.19 1.23 -9.75
C THR A 372 9.94 2.19 -8.58
N VAL A 373 11.02 2.64 -7.93
CA VAL A 373 10.98 3.67 -6.89
C VAL A 373 11.19 5.08 -7.49
N PRO A 374 10.64 6.14 -6.89
CA PRO A 374 10.82 7.52 -7.35
C PRO A 374 12.27 7.92 -7.66
N SER A 375 13.22 7.56 -6.79
CA SER A 375 14.64 7.87 -6.96
C SER A 375 15.25 7.24 -8.22
N ALA A 376 14.99 5.96 -8.48
CA ALA A 376 15.46 5.26 -9.67
C ALA A 376 14.82 5.81 -10.96
N MET A 377 13.54 6.17 -10.94
CA MET A 377 12.89 6.81 -12.09
C MET A 377 13.51 8.17 -12.42
N LEU A 378 13.86 8.96 -11.39
CA LEU A 378 14.53 10.24 -11.58
C LEU A 378 15.92 10.05 -12.21
N GLU A 379 16.69 9.06 -11.79
CA GLU A 379 17.97 8.73 -12.40
C GLU A 379 17.82 8.35 -13.88
N LEU A 380 16.81 7.54 -14.20
CA LEU A 380 16.52 7.15 -15.58
C LEU A 380 16.15 8.37 -16.46
N ILE A 381 15.34 9.29 -15.94
CA ILE A 381 15.01 10.55 -16.64
C ILE A 381 16.27 11.40 -16.87
N ASN A 382 17.10 11.57 -15.84
CA ASN A 382 18.33 12.37 -15.93
C ASN A 382 19.32 11.78 -16.95
N ALA A 383 19.34 10.46 -17.10
CA ALA A 383 20.14 9.77 -18.11
C ALA A 383 19.53 9.79 -19.52
N ASN A 384 18.35 10.38 -19.72
CA ASN A 384 17.54 10.25 -20.94
C ASN A 384 17.29 8.80 -21.33
N GLY A 385 17.12 7.92 -20.34
CA GLY A 385 17.01 6.48 -20.52
C GLY A 385 15.59 5.94 -20.56
N VAL A 386 14.57 6.78 -20.49
CA VAL A 386 13.17 6.33 -20.59
C VAL A 386 12.86 5.97 -22.05
N PRO A 387 12.57 4.69 -22.37
CA PRO A 387 12.27 4.28 -23.74
C PRO A 387 10.98 4.93 -24.24
N SER A 388 10.91 5.25 -25.54
CA SER A 388 9.72 5.85 -26.17
C SER A 388 8.52 4.90 -26.27
N SER A 389 8.70 3.62 -25.99
CA SER A 389 7.62 2.64 -25.90
C SER A 389 6.88 2.68 -24.57
N VAL A 390 7.47 3.27 -23.52
CA VAL A 390 6.87 3.29 -22.19
C VAL A 390 5.66 4.21 -22.21
N GLN A 391 4.57 3.71 -21.64
CA GLN A 391 3.28 4.41 -21.51
C GLN A 391 2.83 4.53 -20.06
N VAL A 392 3.26 3.60 -19.20
CA VAL A 392 2.85 3.52 -17.80
C VAL A 392 4.07 3.50 -16.88
N VAL A 393 4.02 4.31 -15.82
CA VAL A 393 5.01 4.31 -14.75
C VAL A 393 4.32 4.08 -13.42
N ASN A 394 4.73 3.01 -12.73
CA ASN A 394 4.32 2.66 -11.39
C ASN A 394 5.43 3.05 -10.43
N LEU A 395 5.11 3.89 -9.44
CA LEU A 395 6.05 4.37 -8.44
C LEU A 395 5.61 3.94 -7.04
N ALA A 396 6.50 3.28 -6.32
CA ALA A 396 6.25 2.83 -4.96
C ALA A 396 7.50 2.95 -4.08
N GLY A 397 7.39 2.57 -2.81
CA GLY A 397 8.53 2.47 -1.90
C GLY A 397 8.93 3.81 -1.26
N GLU A 398 8.90 4.93 -1.97
CA GLU A 398 9.27 6.26 -1.45
C GLU A 398 8.12 7.28 -1.57
N ALA A 399 8.21 8.38 -0.83
CA ALA A 399 7.26 9.48 -0.98
C ALA A 399 7.44 10.14 -2.36
N LEU A 400 6.39 10.10 -3.19
CA LEU A 400 6.42 10.64 -4.53
C LEU A 400 6.29 12.16 -4.51
N GLN A 401 7.26 12.84 -5.15
CA GLN A 401 7.25 14.29 -5.30
C GLN A 401 6.51 14.72 -6.58
N ASN A 402 5.63 15.72 -6.51
CA ASN A 402 4.88 16.26 -7.64
C ASN A 402 5.82 16.75 -8.74
N LYS A 403 6.96 17.35 -8.36
CA LYS A 403 8.00 17.74 -9.33
C LYS A 403 8.43 16.56 -10.21
N LEU A 404 8.62 15.37 -9.65
CA LEU A 404 8.98 14.18 -10.41
C LEU A 404 7.80 13.73 -11.30
N VAL A 405 6.57 13.78 -10.81
CA VAL A 405 5.36 13.49 -11.62
C VAL A 405 5.32 14.39 -12.87
N GLN A 406 5.58 15.69 -12.73
CA GLN A 406 5.64 16.60 -13.87
C GLN A 406 6.80 16.27 -14.84
N GLN A 407 7.96 15.86 -14.33
CA GLN A 407 9.09 15.43 -15.17
C GLN A 407 8.77 14.15 -15.95
N ILE A 408 8.03 13.21 -15.34
CA ILE A 408 7.60 11.97 -16.00
C ILE A 408 6.57 12.28 -17.09
N TYR A 409 5.54 13.09 -16.80
CA TYR A 409 4.57 13.51 -17.83
C TYR A 409 5.18 14.41 -18.92
N GLY A 410 6.34 15.01 -18.65
CA GLY A 410 7.16 15.69 -19.67
C GLY A 410 7.74 14.75 -20.72
N GLN A 411 7.80 13.44 -20.45
CA GLN A 411 8.18 12.42 -21.43
C GLN A 411 6.99 12.16 -22.37
N LYS A 412 7.21 12.33 -23.69
CA LYS A 412 6.15 12.43 -24.70
C LYS A 412 5.18 11.23 -24.76
N THR A 413 5.61 10.06 -24.32
CA THR A 413 4.90 8.79 -24.50
C THR A 413 4.19 8.32 -23.24
N ILE A 414 4.50 8.91 -22.08
CA ILE A 414 3.90 8.52 -20.81
C ILE A 414 2.46 9.06 -20.72
N GLN A 415 1.53 8.15 -20.47
CA GLN A 415 0.10 8.42 -20.38
C GLN A 415 -0.41 8.30 -18.94
N LYS A 416 0.18 7.39 -18.16
CA LYS A 416 -0.26 7.11 -16.79
C LYS A 416 0.93 7.04 -15.84
N VAL A 417 0.80 7.73 -14.71
CA VAL A 417 1.74 7.65 -13.60
C VAL A 417 0.94 7.30 -12.35
N TYR A 418 1.20 6.12 -11.79
CA TYR A 418 0.55 5.64 -10.58
C TYR A 418 1.46 5.85 -9.37
N ASN A 419 0.91 6.46 -8.32
CA ASN A 419 1.52 6.41 -7.00
C ASN A 419 0.93 5.23 -6.24
N LEU A 420 1.80 4.32 -5.82
CA LEU A 420 1.46 3.06 -5.18
C LEU A 420 2.09 3.02 -3.80
N TYR A 421 1.37 2.48 -2.83
CA TYR A 421 1.86 2.33 -1.47
C TYR A 421 1.47 0.95 -0.96
N GLY A 422 2.42 0.30 -0.28
CA GLY A 422 2.18 -0.92 0.46
C GLY A 422 3.44 -1.29 1.26
N PRO A 423 3.30 -1.82 2.48
CA PRO A 423 4.37 -2.50 3.18
C PRO A 423 4.49 -3.95 2.72
N SER A 424 5.66 -4.56 2.93
CA SER A 424 5.86 -5.99 2.60
C SER A 424 4.90 -6.90 3.37
N GLU A 425 4.48 -6.49 4.57
CA GLU A 425 3.49 -7.19 5.38
C GLU A 425 2.07 -7.26 4.80
N ASP A 426 1.79 -6.55 3.70
CA ASP A 426 0.50 -6.55 3.00
C ASP A 426 0.67 -6.81 1.48
N THR A 427 1.71 -7.56 1.10
CA THR A 427 1.97 -8.02 -0.27
C THR A 427 2.09 -6.89 -1.31
N THR A 428 3.23 -6.19 -1.28
CA THR A 428 3.66 -5.24 -2.33
C THR A 428 2.86 -3.93 -2.35
N TYR A 429 1.57 -3.95 -2.70
CA TYR A 429 0.73 -2.76 -2.83
C TYR A 429 -0.59 -2.93 -2.08
N SER A 430 -1.00 -1.89 -1.38
CA SER A 430 -2.21 -1.82 -0.54
C SER A 430 -3.12 -0.68 -0.95
N THR A 431 -2.55 0.43 -1.44
CA THR A 431 -3.29 1.59 -1.93
C THR A 431 -2.68 2.14 -3.21
N TYR A 432 -3.48 2.82 -4.02
CA TYR A 432 -3.02 3.41 -5.26
C TYR A 432 -3.83 4.63 -5.70
N VAL A 433 -3.18 5.51 -6.47
CA VAL A 433 -3.85 6.59 -7.20
C VAL A 433 -3.20 6.81 -8.56
N LEU A 434 -4.03 7.06 -9.57
CA LEU A 434 -3.57 7.63 -10.84
C LEU A 434 -3.33 9.13 -10.63
N THR A 435 -2.08 9.54 -10.72
CA THR A 435 -1.70 10.95 -10.55
C THR A 435 -2.21 11.80 -11.72
N GLN A 436 -2.26 13.11 -11.53
CA GLN A 436 -2.71 14.06 -12.55
C GLN A 436 -1.55 14.94 -13.02
N ALA A 437 -1.39 15.03 -14.35
CA ALA A 437 -0.48 15.98 -14.96
C ALA A 437 -0.87 17.42 -14.59
N GLY A 438 0.09 18.26 -14.23
CA GLY A 438 -0.14 19.64 -13.82
C GLY A 438 -0.77 19.85 -12.43
N ALA A 439 -0.93 18.81 -11.60
CA ALA A 439 -1.40 18.96 -10.23
C ALA A 439 -0.55 19.96 -9.43
N ALA A 440 -1.18 20.72 -8.53
CA ALA A 440 -0.51 21.73 -7.71
C ALA A 440 0.13 21.17 -6.43
N THR A 441 -0.34 20.02 -5.95
CA THR A 441 0.03 19.44 -4.66
C THR A 441 0.74 18.10 -4.84
N GLU A 442 1.40 17.67 -3.78
CA GLU A 442 1.95 16.32 -3.68
C GLU A 442 0.84 15.27 -3.86
N PRO A 443 1.12 14.15 -4.55
CA PRO A 443 0.16 13.08 -4.72
C PRO A 443 -0.10 12.37 -3.38
N SER A 444 -1.36 12.08 -3.12
CA SER A 444 -1.77 11.16 -2.05
C SER A 444 -1.31 9.73 -2.37
N ILE A 445 -1.48 8.79 -1.43
CA ILE A 445 -1.32 7.36 -1.69
C ILE A 445 -2.63 6.70 -2.18
N GLY A 446 -3.67 7.52 -2.41
CA GLY A 446 -4.93 7.07 -2.99
C GLY A 446 -5.83 6.29 -2.06
N GLY A 447 -6.62 5.39 -2.64
CA GLY A 447 -7.52 4.50 -1.92
C GLY A 447 -7.02 3.05 -1.92
N PRO A 448 -7.60 2.18 -1.07
CA PRO A 448 -7.23 0.77 -1.02
C PRO A 448 -7.43 0.06 -2.37
N ILE A 449 -6.55 -0.90 -2.68
CA ILE A 449 -6.71 -1.79 -3.84
C ILE A 449 -7.83 -2.81 -3.62
N ASP A 450 -8.19 -3.55 -4.67
CA ASP A 450 -9.20 -4.61 -4.57
C ASP A 450 -8.85 -5.60 -3.45
N ASN A 451 -9.85 -6.01 -2.67
CA ASN A 451 -9.74 -6.92 -1.52
C ASN A 451 -8.83 -6.44 -0.37
N THR A 452 -8.53 -5.15 -0.30
CA THR A 452 -7.79 -4.50 0.78
C THR A 452 -8.67 -3.49 1.50
N GLN A 453 -8.54 -3.38 2.83
CA GLN A 453 -9.16 -2.33 3.62
C GLN A 453 -8.08 -1.44 4.24
N ALA A 454 -8.36 -0.15 4.33
CA ALA A 454 -7.52 0.83 5.00
C ALA A 454 -8.31 1.54 6.12
N TYR A 455 -7.71 1.65 7.29
CA TYR A 455 -8.29 2.35 8.42
C TYR A 455 -7.27 3.34 9.00
N ILE A 456 -7.75 4.53 9.36
CA ILE A 456 -6.93 5.55 10.03
C ILE A 456 -7.46 5.71 11.44
N LEU A 457 -6.67 5.26 12.42
CA LEU A 457 -7.11 5.11 13.79
C LEU A 457 -6.27 5.93 14.76
N ASP A 458 -6.86 6.30 15.89
CA ASP A 458 -6.16 6.90 17.02
C ASP A 458 -5.44 5.84 17.90
N HIS A 459 -4.89 6.28 19.03
CA HIS A 459 -4.19 5.43 19.99
C HIS A 459 -5.11 4.47 20.76
N ASN A 460 -6.43 4.67 20.71
CA ASN A 460 -7.46 3.82 21.31
C ASN A 460 -8.15 2.92 20.26
N TYR A 461 -7.57 2.81 19.06
CA TYR A 461 -8.10 2.05 17.94
C TYR A 461 -9.48 2.54 17.46
N GLN A 462 -9.79 3.82 17.68
CA GLN A 462 -11.00 4.45 17.16
C GLN A 462 -10.72 5.13 15.82
N PRO A 463 -11.65 5.06 14.85
CA PRO A 463 -11.50 5.79 13.60
C PRO A 463 -11.44 7.30 13.87
N VAL A 464 -10.56 8.00 13.14
CA VAL A 464 -10.45 9.47 13.22
C VAL A 464 -11.28 10.15 12.13
N PRO A 465 -11.82 11.36 12.37
CA PRO A 465 -12.59 12.09 11.36
C PRO A 465 -11.78 12.44 10.11
N ILE A 466 -12.48 12.73 9.03
CA ILE A 466 -11.85 13.14 7.76
C ILE A 466 -10.99 14.39 7.97
N GLY A 467 -9.74 14.33 7.53
CA GLY A 467 -8.73 15.39 7.65
C GLY A 467 -7.89 15.35 8.93
N ILE A 468 -8.23 14.48 9.90
CA ILE A 468 -7.48 14.31 11.15
C ILE A 468 -6.39 13.24 10.97
N PRO A 469 -5.13 13.53 11.33
CA PRO A 469 -4.07 12.53 11.30
C PRO A 469 -4.30 11.39 12.30
N GLY A 470 -4.05 10.17 11.85
CA GLY A 470 -4.01 8.97 12.68
C GLY A 470 -3.06 7.94 12.11
N GLN A 471 -2.94 6.80 12.79
CA GLN A 471 -2.12 5.71 12.31
C GLN A 471 -2.86 4.91 11.24
N LEU A 472 -2.17 4.57 10.15
CA LEU A 472 -2.70 3.70 9.11
C LEU A 472 -2.64 2.22 9.54
N TYR A 473 -3.75 1.51 9.29
CA TYR A 473 -3.91 0.08 9.46
C TYR A 473 -4.45 -0.51 8.17
N LEU A 474 -3.99 -1.71 7.82
CA LEU A 474 -4.34 -2.40 6.59
C LEU A 474 -4.99 -3.75 6.90
N GLY A 475 -6.03 -4.12 6.16
CA GLY A 475 -6.73 -5.39 6.26
C GLY A 475 -6.97 -6.02 4.89
N GLY A 476 -7.40 -7.27 4.87
CA GLY A 476 -7.86 -7.94 3.65
C GLY A 476 -6.94 -9.07 3.19
N SER A 477 -7.00 -9.37 1.89
CA SER A 477 -6.31 -10.53 1.29
C SER A 477 -4.81 -10.30 1.06
N GLY A 478 -4.33 -9.06 1.07
CA GLY A 478 -2.89 -8.77 0.97
C GLY A 478 -2.08 -9.21 2.19
N LEU A 479 -2.73 -9.41 3.34
CA LEU A 479 -2.04 -9.57 4.61
C LEU A 479 -1.15 -10.81 4.66
N ALA A 480 0.09 -10.58 5.09
CA ALA A 480 1.03 -11.64 5.43
C ALA A 480 0.47 -12.58 6.50
N ARG A 481 0.99 -13.81 6.54
CA ARG A 481 0.73 -14.71 7.67
C ARG A 481 1.24 -14.08 8.97
N GLY A 482 2.43 -13.45 8.89
CA GLY A 482 3.11 -12.80 9.99
C GLY A 482 4.62 -12.81 9.77
N TYR A 483 5.36 -12.69 10.87
CA TYR A 483 6.81 -12.79 10.87
C TYR A 483 7.28 -14.21 11.20
N LEU A 484 8.14 -14.76 10.35
CA LEU A 484 8.68 -16.10 10.46
C LEU A 484 9.37 -16.28 11.83
N HIS A 485 8.97 -17.29 12.59
CA HIS A 485 9.48 -17.59 13.94
C HIS A 485 9.38 -16.46 14.98
N HIS A 486 8.54 -15.44 14.75
CA HIS A 486 8.33 -14.33 15.68
C HIS A 486 6.84 -14.14 16.03
N PRO A 487 6.22 -15.09 16.78
CA PRO A 487 4.80 -15.04 17.10
C PRO A 487 4.40 -13.83 17.96
N ALA A 488 5.26 -13.40 18.90
CA ALA A 488 4.97 -12.23 19.74
C ALA A 488 4.92 -10.93 18.93
N LEU A 489 5.91 -10.70 18.05
CA LEU A 489 5.92 -9.55 17.15
C LEU A 489 4.75 -9.63 16.15
N THR A 490 4.41 -10.84 15.69
CA THR A 490 3.24 -11.05 14.83
C THR A 490 1.96 -10.64 15.54
N ALA A 491 1.75 -11.06 16.78
CA ALA A 491 0.56 -10.66 17.56
C ALA A 491 0.53 -9.16 17.87
N GLU A 492 1.69 -8.51 18.04
CA GLU A 492 1.78 -7.07 18.23
C GLU A 492 1.39 -6.27 16.98
N LYS A 493 1.82 -6.74 15.80
CA LYS A 493 1.62 -6.02 14.53
C LYS A 493 0.36 -6.42 13.78
N PHE A 494 -0.10 -7.67 13.90
CA PHE A 494 -1.29 -8.19 13.24
C PHE A 494 -2.38 -8.44 14.29
N ILE A 495 -3.18 -7.40 14.53
CA ILE A 495 -4.23 -7.39 15.57
C ILE A 495 -5.57 -7.88 15.01
N PRO A 496 -6.52 -8.32 15.84
CA PRO A 496 -7.89 -8.59 15.38
C PRO A 496 -8.53 -7.33 14.79
N ASN A 497 -9.31 -7.49 13.70
CA ASN A 497 -10.09 -6.39 13.13
C ASN A 497 -11.38 -6.19 13.94
N PRO A 498 -11.59 -5.03 14.59
CA PRO A 498 -12.81 -4.75 15.35
C PRO A 498 -13.97 -4.24 14.49
N PHE A 499 -13.74 -3.97 13.20
CA PHE A 499 -14.71 -3.37 12.30
C PHE A 499 -15.46 -4.41 11.48
N PRO A 500 -16.64 -4.06 10.92
CA PRO A 500 -17.34 -4.92 9.98
C PRO A 500 -16.40 -5.34 8.83
N ASN A 501 -16.38 -6.64 8.53
CA ASN A 501 -15.63 -7.17 7.42
C ASN A 501 -16.55 -7.23 6.19
N PRO A 502 -16.28 -6.46 5.12
CA PRO A 502 -17.08 -6.49 3.91
C PRO A 502 -16.84 -7.77 3.07
N GLN A 503 -15.84 -8.59 3.42
CA GLN A 503 -15.54 -9.84 2.71
C GLN A 503 -16.45 -11.00 3.17
N PRO A 504 -16.75 -11.97 2.28
CA PRO A 504 -17.56 -13.14 2.65
C PRO A 504 -16.95 -13.92 3.83
N GLU A 505 -17.78 -14.33 4.79
CA GLU A 505 -17.33 -15.08 5.98
C GLU A 505 -16.56 -16.37 5.62
N SER A 506 -16.84 -16.96 4.46
CA SER A 506 -16.15 -18.15 3.94
C SER A 506 -14.66 -17.96 3.68
N GLU A 507 -14.22 -16.71 3.53
CA GLU A 507 -12.85 -16.39 3.12
C GLU A 507 -11.92 -16.09 4.30
N ASN A 508 -12.44 -15.69 5.46
CA ASN A 508 -11.71 -15.30 6.68
C ASN A 508 -10.54 -14.29 6.47
N TYR A 509 -10.37 -13.76 5.26
CA TYR A 509 -9.55 -12.60 4.95
C TYR A 509 -10.24 -11.36 5.55
N GLY A 510 -9.48 -10.37 6.00
CA GLY A 510 -10.06 -9.19 6.69
C GLY A 510 -10.34 -9.35 8.19
N ALA A 511 -10.13 -10.54 8.78
CA ALA A 511 -10.28 -10.77 10.23
C ALA A 511 -9.16 -10.14 11.10
N ARG A 512 -8.08 -9.67 10.47
CA ARG A 512 -6.93 -9.02 11.12
C ARG A 512 -6.62 -7.69 10.46
N LEU A 513 -5.95 -6.82 11.21
CA LEU A 513 -5.35 -5.58 10.74
C LEU A 513 -3.84 -5.61 10.98
N TYR A 514 -3.06 -5.20 9.98
CA TYR A 514 -1.65 -4.89 10.12
C TYR A 514 -1.45 -3.43 10.52
N LYS A 515 -0.72 -3.21 11.62
CA LYS A 515 -0.33 -1.90 12.14
C LYS A 515 0.92 -1.40 11.42
N THR A 516 0.77 -0.52 10.43
CA THR A 516 1.86 -0.15 9.51
C THR A 516 2.98 0.64 10.17
N GLY A 517 2.64 1.46 11.18
CA GLY A 517 3.56 2.45 11.75
C GLY A 517 3.57 3.79 11.02
N ASP A 518 2.73 3.94 10.00
CA ASP A 518 2.62 5.15 9.19
C ASP A 518 1.56 6.11 9.75
N LEU A 519 1.85 7.41 9.71
CA LEU A 519 0.92 8.48 10.00
C LEU A 519 0.27 8.92 8.68
N ALA A 520 -1.06 8.97 8.66
CA ALA A 520 -1.83 9.32 7.48
C ALA A 520 -3.13 10.04 7.86
N ARG A 521 -3.83 10.60 6.88
CA ARG A 521 -5.21 11.10 7.05
C ARG A 521 -6.05 10.88 5.81
N TRP A 522 -7.36 10.78 6.00
CA TRP A 522 -8.32 10.79 4.91
C TRP A 522 -8.51 12.20 4.38
N LEU A 523 -8.53 12.33 3.07
CA LEU A 523 -8.97 13.52 2.36
C LEU A 523 -10.48 13.45 2.08
N PRO A 524 -11.15 14.58 1.82
CA PRO A 524 -12.60 14.62 1.60
C PRO A 524 -13.12 13.77 0.43
N ASP A 525 -12.25 13.44 -0.52
CA ASP A 525 -12.55 12.61 -1.69
C ASP A 525 -12.33 11.11 -1.45
N GLY A 526 -11.89 10.72 -0.25
CA GLY A 526 -11.56 9.33 0.07
C GLY A 526 -10.16 8.90 -0.35
N ALA A 527 -9.29 9.83 -0.75
CA ALA A 527 -7.87 9.52 -0.87
C ALA A 527 -7.17 9.60 0.49
N ILE A 528 -6.10 8.84 0.67
CA ILE A 528 -5.28 8.83 1.88
C ILE A 528 -4.02 9.64 1.62
N GLU A 529 -3.77 10.67 2.43
CA GLU A 529 -2.51 11.39 2.43
C GLU A 529 -1.53 10.75 3.42
N PHE A 530 -0.35 10.35 2.93
CA PHE A 530 0.74 9.86 3.76
C PHE A 530 1.51 11.04 4.36
N MET A 531 1.71 11.03 5.67
CA MET A 531 2.31 12.15 6.43
C MET A 531 3.67 11.81 7.04
N GLY A 532 4.11 10.55 6.95
CA GLY A 532 5.39 10.09 7.47
C GLY A 532 5.26 8.87 8.38
N ARG A 533 6.33 8.60 9.12
CA ARG A 533 6.43 7.49 10.08
C ARG A 533 6.23 7.97 11.51
N ILE A 534 5.48 7.21 12.29
CA ILE A 534 5.32 7.46 13.73
C ILE A 534 6.61 7.07 14.48
N ASP A 535 7.29 6.02 14.00
CA ASP A 535 8.49 5.45 14.63
C ASP A 535 9.81 6.01 14.08
N HIS A 536 9.77 7.06 13.26
CA HIS A 536 10.93 7.64 12.57
C HIS A 536 11.77 6.64 11.75
N GLN A 537 11.23 5.47 11.37
CA GLN A 537 11.94 4.53 10.50
C GLN A 537 12.24 5.21 9.15
N VAL A 538 13.51 5.32 8.78
CA VAL A 538 13.89 5.93 7.49
C VAL A 538 13.87 4.86 6.41
N LYS A 539 13.13 5.08 5.33
CA LYS A 539 13.28 4.30 4.08
C LYS A 539 14.54 4.81 3.37
N VAL A 540 15.67 4.17 3.65
CA VAL A 540 16.94 4.48 2.98
C VAL A 540 17.06 3.58 1.76
N ARG A 541 16.93 4.22 0.59
CA ARG A 541 17.27 3.78 -0.78
C ARG A 541 17.71 2.33 -0.92
#